data_AF-A0A3N0ZH88-F1
#
_entry.id   AF-A0A3N0ZH88-F1
#
_cell.length_a   1.000
_cell.length_b   1.000
_cell.length_c   1.000
_cell.angle_alpha   90.00
_cell.angle_beta   90.00
_cell.angle_gamma   90.00
#
_symmetry.space_group_name_H-M   'P 1'
#
loop_
_entity.id
_entity.type
_entity.pdbx_description
1 polymer ?
#
loop_
_entity_poly.entity_id
_entity_poly.type
_entity_poly.pdbx_seq_one_letter_code
_entity_poly.pdbx_strand_id
1 'polypeptide(L)'
;MNAKSKLRRATEVQFKRLGPTQVIIFLALLVFFFFVFFRSVIPWGTAQFVVPLFKPSGDKLEKIGFVKFQGLVWASTTKEKAEEIVKQGQVEIHKDLINKEYIFDFTFKPRNEREHGYVKEAMQFYVKSEVIGENAIILDPELAFSILALDLALILAIFITMVLPTKFGFMSLLFDRQIDNTKTKIRLQTGFPEDVVELLVMPDDVLAQKDRDEVERAFRIVWERTIGEEMASPRQSIRFEDIFDESTDVVKFRNITLYSRIKDYFSDFVLKEIEDTKDGLLWRRNHFLVFKGLRLYMAHHFTEKYSNNVTGLAYGGAAFLIVAVGIRGLKFIPATKPSFILLAIFLEFTMLSMLSITLIYTEEEERMDRMLKKMEDANKSQLEALRSQQYDIHQLTSVLVGQSAEIIKSRVEKAISEYLTSDDHVKRMIAEEISQKILIGLKESFLNQEEK
;
A
#
# COMPACT_ATOMS: atom_id res chain seq x y z
N MET A 1 -0.89 -3.05 57.85
CA MET A 1 -0.79 -2.60 56.44
C MET A 1 -1.29 -3.72 55.54
N ASN A 2 -2.40 -3.48 54.83
CA ASN A 2 -3.30 -4.51 54.31
C ASN A 2 -2.77 -5.13 53.00
N ALA A 3 -2.86 -6.46 52.84
CA ALA A 3 -2.39 -7.21 51.67
C ALA A 3 -3.02 -6.75 50.33
N LYS A 4 -4.22 -6.14 50.39
CA LYS A 4 -4.86 -5.46 49.26
C LYS A 4 -4.08 -4.26 48.70
N SER A 5 -3.22 -3.63 49.50
CA SER A 5 -2.38 -2.49 49.06
C SER A 5 -1.13 -2.93 48.30
N LYS A 6 -0.61 -4.14 48.57
CA LYS A 6 0.47 -4.75 47.78
C LYS A 6 -0.05 -5.31 46.46
N LEU A 7 -1.25 -5.90 46.43
CA LEU A 7 -1.85 -6.40 45.20
C LEU A 7 -2.20 -5.26 44.23
N ARG A 8 -2.67 -4.11 44.72
CA ARG A 8 -2.91 -2.91 43.88
C ARG A 8 -1.62 -2.27 43.32
N ARG A 9 -0.45 -2.55 43.88
CA ARG A 9 0.84 -2.08 43.34
C ARG A 9 1.41 -2.98 42.25
N ALA A 10 0.89 -4.19 42.07
CA ALA A 10 1.32 -5.12 41.02
C ALA A 10 0.49 -5.00 39.72
N THR A 11 -0.57 -4.19 39.72
CA THR A 11 -1.46 -3.98 38.56
C THR A 11 -1.52 -2.52 38.12
N GLU A 12 -0.47 -1.75 38.38
CA GLU A 12 -0.18 -0.53 37.63
C GLU A 12 0.97 -0.87 36.68
N VAL A 13 0.64 -1.46 35.53
CA VAL A 13 1.45 -1.21 34.33
C VAL A 13 1.44 0.30 34.22
N GLN A 14 2.53 0.96 34.63
CA GLN A 14 2.71 2.38 34.39
C GLN A 14 2.65 2.54 32.89
N PHE A 15 1.47 2.86 32.37
CA PHE A 15 1.32 3.35 31.02
C PHE A 15 2.25 4.55 30.95
N LYS A 16 3.44 4.36 30.38
CA LYS A 16 4.40 5.43 30.15
C LYS A 16 3.70 6.40 29.22
N ARG A 17 3.05 7.41 29.81
CA ARG A 17 2.30 8.41 29.06
C ARG A 17 3.30 9.11 28.16
N LEU A 18 2.85 9.42 26.95
CA LEU A 18 3.64 10.18 26.01
C LEU A 18 3.95 11.53 26.66
N GLY A 19 5.21 11.75 27.03
CA GLY A 19 5.61 13.00 27.64
C GLY A 19 5.69 14.10 26.58
N PRO A 20 5.41 15.37 26.94
CA PRO A 20 5.57 16.48 26.01
C PRO A 20 7.02 16.59 25.51
N THR A 21 8.00 16.20 26.33
CA THR A 21 9.42 16.21 26.00
C THR A 21 9.76 15.40 24.76
N GLN A 22 9.25 14.17 24.63
CA GLN A 22 9.55 13.31 23.48
C GLN A 22 8.98 13.90 22.19
N VAL A 23 7.77 14.48 22.25
CA VAL A 23 7.14 15.13 21.09
C VAL A 23 7.91 16.37 20.68
N ILE A 24 8.30 17.22 21.64
CA ILE A 24 9.06 18.43 21.38
C ILE A 24 10.41 18.09 20.74
N ILE A 25 11.12 17.09 21.27
CA ILE A 25 12.41 16.65 20.68
C ILE A 25 12.20 16.13 19.27
N PHE A 26 11.19 15.30 19.02
CA PHE A 26 10.91 14.78 17.68
C PHE A 26 10.59 15.91 16.69
N LEU A 27 9.72 16.86 17.06
CA LEU A 27 9.39 18.02 16.23
C LEU A 27 10.61 18.92 16.00
N ALA A 28 11.44 19.14 17.02
CA ALA A 28 12.68 19.90 16.89
C ALA A 28 13.65 19.24 15.91
N LEU A 29 13.81 17.91 15.99
CA LEU A 29 14.62 17.14 15.02
C LEU A 29 14.03 17.21 13.62
N LEU A 30 12.71 17.06 13.47
CA LEU A 30 12.03 17.18 12.18
C LEU A 30 12.29 18.53 11.52
N VAL A 31 12.08 19.62 12.25
CA VAL A 31 12.31 20.99 11.74
C VAL A 31 13.79 21.20 11.43
N PHE A 32 14.69 20.79 12.31
CA PHE A 32 16.13 20.90 12.09
C PHE A 32 16.56 20.17 10.82
N PHE A 33 16.19 18.90 10.67
CA PHE A 33 16.54 18.11 9.50
C PHE A 33 15.87 18.64 8.24
N PHE A 34 14.62 19.10 8.32
CA PHE A 34 13.95 19.75 7.19
C PHE A 34 14.78 20.93 6.67
N PHE A 35 15.25 21.82 7.55
CA PHE A 35 16.10 22.94 7.13
C PHE A 35 17.44 22.48 6.54
N VAL A 36 18.10 21.49 7.13
CA VAL A 36 19.36 20.93 6.63
C VAL A 36 19.17 20.29 5.25
N PHE A 37 18.16 19.45 5.09
CA PHE A 37 17.84 18.79 3.82
C PHE A 37 17.48 19.84 2.76
N PHE A 38 16.64 20.81 3.11
CA PHE A 38 16.20 21.84 2.18
C PHE A 38 17.33 22.78 1.73
N ARG A 39 18.20 23.21 2.66
CA ARG A 39 19.24 24.21 2.35
C ARG A 39 20.53 23.61 1.81
N SER A 40 20.85 22.36 2.14
CA SER A 40 22.13 21.76 1.77
C SER A 40 21.97 20.54 0.87
N VAL A 41 21.12 19.59 1.25
CA VAL A 41 21.04 18.30 0.57
C VAL A 41 20.28 18.39 -0.75
N ILE A 42 19.15 19.10 -0.82
CA ILE A 42 18.38 19.26 -2.06
C ILE A 42 19.19 19.99 -3.13
N PRO A 43 19.76 21.19 -2.88
CA PRO A 43 20.58 21.87 -3.88
C PRO A 43 21.73 21.00 -4.40
N TRP A 44 22.41 20.29 -3.48
CA TRP A 44 23.49 19.39 -3.82
C TRP A 44 23.00 18.18 -4.63
N GLY A 45 21.92 17.53 -4.20
CA GLY A 45 21.34 16.35 -4.84
C GLY A 45 20.77 16.68 -6.22
N THR A 46 20.06 17.80 -6.37
CA THR A 46 19.58 18.28 -7.67
C THR A 46 20.76 18.58 -8.61
N ALA A 47 21.84 19.19 -8.11
CA ALA A 47 23.03 19.41 -8.92
C ALA A 47 23.69 18.10 -9.38
N GLN A 48 23.83 17.11 -8.48
CA GLN A 48 24.38 15.80 -8.82
C GLN A 48 23.50 15.01 -9.78
N PHE A 49 22.19 15.25 -9.78
CA PHE A 49 21.27 14.60 -10.70
C PHE A 49 21.24 15.28 -12.07
N VAL A 50 21.10 16.61 -12.10
CA VAL A 50 20.90 17.38 -13.33
C VAL A 50 22.19 17.55 -14.12
N VAL A 51 23.32 17.87 -13.48
CA VAL A 51 24.56 18.18 -14.20
C VAL A 51 25.07 17.00 -15.04
N PRO A 52 25.17 15.76 -14.53
CA PRO A 52 25.65 14.64 -15.33
C PRO A 52 24.73 14.27 -16.50
N LEU A 53 23.41 14.46 -16.33
CA LEU A 53 22.40 14.15 -17.34
C LEU A 53 22.37 15.17 -18.49
N PHE A 54 22.60 16.45 -18.18
CA PHE A 54 22.39 17.55 -19.13
C PHE A 54 23.65 18.35 -19.50
N LYS A 55 24.82 17.94 -19.00
CA LYS A 55 26.11 18.52 -19.42
C LYS A 55 26.36 18.31 -20.92
N PRO A 56 27.13 19.20 -21.58
CA PRO A 56 27.57 18.98 -22.95
C PRO A 56 28.36 17.67 -23.09
N SER A 57 28.11 16.93 -24.18
CA SER A 57 28.73 15.64 -24.48
C SER A 57 29.30 15.60 -25.91
N GLY A 58 30.29 14.73 -26.15
CA GLY A 58 30.94 14.55 -27.45
C GLY A 58 31.65 15.81 -27.98
N ASP A 59 31.59 16.02 -29.29
CA ASP A 59 32.22 17.13 -30.02
C ASP A 59 31.83 18.52 -29.50
N LYS A 60 30.69 18.65 -28.81
CA LYS A 60 30.25 19.91 -28.21
C LYS A 60 31.06 20.27 -26.97
N LEU A 61 31.45 19.29 -26.15
CA LEU A 61 32.36 19.50 -25.03
C LEU A 61 33.76 19.91 -25.52
N GLU A 62 34.16 19.39 -26.68
CA GLU A 62 35.41 19.78 -27.33
C GLU A 62 35.36 21.17 -27.97
N LYS A 63 34.18 21.78 -28.16
CA LYS A 63 34.06 23.15 -28.70
C LYS A 63 33.74 24.17 -27.61
N ILE A 64 33.03 23.75 -26.58
CA ILE A 64 32.49 24.59 -25.51
C ILE A 64 33.05 24.08 -24.17
N GLY A 65 33.85 24.91 -23.48
CA GLY A 65 34.34 24.58 -22.14
C GLY A 65 33.18 24.59 -21.15
N PHE A 66 33.14 23.64 -20.22
CA PHE A 66 32.13 23.57 -19.15
C PHE A 66 32.81 23.52 -17.79
N VAL A 67 32.61 24.57 -16.99
CA VAL A 67 33.33 24.74 -15.71
C VAL A 67 32.39 25.00 -14.55
N LYS A 68 32.87 24.64 -13.36
CA LYS A 68 32.21 24.91 -12.09
C LYS A 68 32.67 26.27 -11.56
N PHE A 69 31.72 27.14 -11.27
CA PHE A 69 31.93 28.43 -10.63
C PHE A 69 31.78 28.31 -9.10
N GLN A 70 31.95 29.41 -8.37
CA GLN A 70 31.79 29.41 -6.92
C GLN A 70 30.40 28.87 -6.49
N GLY A 71 30.40 27.85 -5.63
CA GLY A 71 29.19 27.21 -5.11
C GLY A 71 28.66 26.08 -6.00
N LEU A 72 27.33 26.00 -6.12
CA LEU A 72 26.61 25.01 -6.94
C LEU A 72 26.18 25.62 -8.27
N VAL A 73 27.14 26.22 -8.98
CA VAL A 73 26.92 26.86 -10.28
C VAL A 73 27.87 26.26 -11.31
N TRP A 74 27.33 25.92 -12.47
CA TRP A 74 28.08 25.46 -13.63
C TRP A 74 27.60 26.22 -14.86
N ALA A 75 28.52 26.63 -15.73
CA ALA A 75 28.14 27.26 -16.99
C ALA A 75 29.14 26.94 -18.11
N SER A 76 28.68 27.10 -19.35
CA SER A 76 29.53 27.03 -20.53
C SER A 76 30.34 28.32 -20.74
N THR A 77 31.59 28.16 -21.16
CA THR A 77 32.54 29.23 -21.46
C THR A 77 33.46 28.83 -22.63
N THR A 78 34.30 29.75 -23.07
CA THR A 78 35.36 29.48 -24.07
C THR A 78 36.53 28.73 -23.42
N LYS A 79 37.25 27.88 -24.17
CA LYS A 79 38.31 27.02 -23.61
C LYS A 79 39.40 27.79 -22.85
N GLU A 80 39.83 28.92 -23.38
CA GLU A 80 40.88 29.76 -22.78
C GLU A 80 40.45 30.27 -21.40
N LYS A 81 39.21 30.74 -21.29
CA LYS A 81 38.61 31.20 -20.02
C LYS A 81 38.30 30.03 -19.07
N ALA A 82 37.95 28.86 -19.61
CA ALA A 82 37.72 27.65 -18.81
C ALA A 82 38.97 27.26 -18.02
N GLU A 83 40.13 27.22 -18.68
CA GLU A 83 41.40 26.87 -18.03
C GLU A 83 41.83 27.89 -16.98
N GLU A 84 41.55 29.18 -17.21
CA GLU A 84 41.82 30.25 -16.26
C GLU A 84 40.94 30.15 -15.00
N ILE A 85 39.65 29.89 -15.18
CA ILE A 85 38.69 29.73 -14.06
C ILE A 85 39.04 28.49 -13.22
N VAL A 86 39.45 27.40 -13.87
CA VAL A 86 39.89 26.17 -13.17
C VAL A 86 41.15 26.42 -12.35
N LYS A 87 42.10 27.23 -12.85
CA LYS A 87 43.32 27.61 -12.12
C LYS A 87 43.04 28.53 -10.93
N GLN A 88 42.05 29.42 -11.03
CA GLN A 88 41.70 30.38 -9.97
C GLN A 88 40.74 29.81 -8.91
N GLY A 89 40.03 28.72 -9.20
CA GLY A 89 39.36 27.85 -8.23
C GLY A 89 38.08 28.39 -7.57
N GLN A 90 37.83 29.71 -7.54
CA GLN A 90 36.63 30.33 -6.95
C GLN A 90 36.23 31.65 -7.62
N VAL A 91 35.91 31.60 -8.91
CA VAL A 91 35.43 32.79 -9.64
C VAL A 91 33.91 32.88 -9.56
N GLU A 92 33.37 34.07 -9.29
CA GLU A 92 31.92 34.34 -9.37
C GLU A 92 31.48 34.44 -10.84
N ILE A 93 30.22 34.05 -11.12
CA ILE A 93 29.69 34.01 -12.48
C ILE A 93 29.44 35.43 -12.99
N HIS A 94 30.12 35.80 -14.08
CA HIS A 94 29.92 37.07 -14.78
C HIS A 94 29.52 36.85 -16.23
N LYS A 95 28.76 37.81 -16.78
CA LYS A 95 28.29 37.78 -18.18
C LYS A 95 29.43 37.60 -19.18
N ASP A 96 30.58 38.20 -18.92
CA ASP A 96 31.74 38.18 -19.82
C ASP A 96 32.48 36.84 -19.81
N LEU A 97 32.18 35.98 -18.84
CA LEU A 97 32.78 34.67 -18.66
C LEU A 97 31.93 33.52 -19.19
N ILE A 98 30.70 33.77 -19.69
CA ILE A 98 29.77 32.71 -20.07
C ILE A 98 29.26 32.84 -21.51
N ASN A 99 28.99 31.71 -22.16
CA ASN A 99 28.42 31.64 -23.52
C ASN A 99 26.88 31.48 -23.52
N LYS A 100 26.23 31.45 -22.36
CA LYS A 100 24.77 31.36 -22.15
C LYS A 100 24.04 30.14 -22.74
N GLU A 101 24.74 29.20 -23.35
CA GLU A 101 24.15 27.98 -23.92
C GLU A 101 23.80 26.95 -22.83
N TYR A 102 24.73 26.73 -21.89
CA TYR A 102 24.53 25.84 -20.76
C TYR A 102 24.75 26.62 -19.46
N ILE A 103 23.74 26.67 -18.60
CA ILE A 103 23.82 27.31 -17.29
C ILE A 103 23.02 26.47 -16.30
N PHE A 104 23.67 26.05 -15.22
CA PHE A 104 23.06 25.34 -14.10
C PHE A 104 23.40 26.10 -12.82
N ASP A 105 22.41 26.75 -12.20
CA ASP A 105 22.59 27.46 -10.93
C ASP A 105 21.58 26.94 -9.90
N PHE A 106 22.07 26.16 -8.94
CA PHE A 106 21.32 25.60 -7.82
C PHE A 106 21.56 26.37 -6.50
N THR A 107 22.11 27.57 -6.54
CA THR A 107 22.28 28.41 -5.35
C THR A 107 20.98 29.18 -5.04
N PHE A 108 20.83 29.73 -3.84
CA PHE A 108 19.67 30.56 -3.50
C PHE A 108 19.89 32.06 -3.76
N LYS A 109 21.01 32.43 -4.43
CA LYS A 109 21.36 33.82 -4.71
C LYS A 109 20.58 34.34 -5.94
N PRO A 110 20.01 35.56 -5.89
CA PRO A 110 19.38 36.18 -7.05
C PRO A 110 20.43 36.56 -8.10
N ARG A 111 20.05 36.56 -9.38
CA ARG A 111 20.92 36.90 -10.51
C ARG A 111 20.25 37.89 -11.46
N ASN A 112 21.05 38.82 -11.97
CA ASN A 112 20.65 39.89 -12.87
C ASN A 112 21.34 39.77 -14.24
N GLU A 113 20.65 40.18 -15.30
CA GLU A 113 21.15 40.07 -16.67
C GLU A 113 22.43 40.89 -16.93
N ARG A 114 22.54 42.07 -16.30
CA ARG A 114 23.67 42.99 -16.52
C ARG A 114 25.01 42.42 -16.03
N GLU A 115 25.02 41.84 -14.84
CA GLU A 115 26.24 41.35 -14.18
C GLU A 115 26.51 39.88 -14.49
N HIS A 116 25.45 39.05 -14.49
CA HIS A 116 25.58 37.59 -14.51
C HIS A 116 25.18 36.96 -15.85
N GLY A 117 24.52 37.71 -16.74
CA GLY A 117 24.16 37.27 -18.09
C GLY A 117 22.86 36.46 -18.19
N TYR A 118 22.19 36.17 -17.08
CA TYR A 118 20.87 35.53 -16.98
C TYR A 118 20.08 36.07 -15.77
N VAL A 119 18.77 35.84 -15.75
CA VAL A 119 17.86 36.32 -14.70
C VAL A 119 17.35 35.14 -13.89
N LYS A 120 17.40 35.29 -12.57
CA LYS A 120 16.94 34.29 -11.60
C LYS A 120 16.56 35.00 -10.31
N GLU A 121 15.37 34.70 -9.77
CA GLU A 121 14.92 35.27 -8.50
C GLU A 121 15.58 34.57 -7.31
N ALA A 122 15.46 35.18 -6.12
CA ALA A 122 15.87 34.51 -4.89
C ALA A 122 15.06 33.23 -4.70
N MET A 123 15.69 32.20 -4.14
CA MET A 123 15.05 30.90 -3.91
C MET A 123 14.62 30.13 -5.17
N GLN A 124 15.16 30.42 -6.36
CA GLN A 124 14.93 29.62 -7.57
C GLN A 124 16.17 28.81 -7.96
N PHE A 125 15.99 27.69 -8.67
CA PHE A 125 17.06 27.06 -9.43
C PHE A 125 16.87 27.35 -10.91
N TYR A 126 17.99 27.52 -11.61
CA TYR A 126 18.00 27.85 -13.02
C TYR A 126 18.75 26.76 -13.79
N VAL A 127 18.09 26.19 -14.79
CA VAL A 127 18.63 25.08 -15.59
C VAL A 127 18.39 25.42 -17.06
N LYS A 128 19.47 25.70 -17.78
CA LYS A 128 19.46 25.90 -19.23
C LYS A 128 20.43 24.93 -19.88
N SER A 129 19.92 24.17 -20.83
CA SER A 129 20.68 23.25 -21.65
C SER A 129 19.95 23.09 -22.98
N GLU A 130 20.69 23.06 -24.08
CA GLU A 130 20.13 22.80 -25.42
C GLU A 130 19.36 21.47 -25.49
N VAL A 131 19.76 20.50 -24.66
CA VAL A 131 19.11 19.18 -24.56
C VAL A 131 17.69 19.28 -24.00
N ILE A 132 17.43 20.27 -23.16
CA ILE A 132 16.15 20.48 -22.47
C ILE A 132 15.21 21.34 -23.33
N GLY A 133 15.78 22.26 -24.10
CA GLY A 133 15.06 23.15 -25.00
C GLY A 133 15.68 24.55 -25.07
N GLU A 134 15.08 25.43 -25.87
CA GLU A 134 15.58 26.79 -26.08
C GLU A 134 15.45 27.68 -24.83
N ASN A 135 14.40 27.45 -24.04
CA ASN A 135 14.13 28.20 -22.82
C ASN A 135 14.70 27.50 -21.59
N ALA A 136 15.14 28.31 -20.62
CA ALA A 136 15.56 27.79 -19.34
C ALA A 136 14.37 27.26 -18.53
N ILE A 137 14.60 26.17 -17.81
CA ILE A 137 13.72 25.68 -16.77
C ILE A 137 14.08 26.39 -15.47
N ILE A 138 13.07 27.00 -14.86
CA ILE A 138 13.14 27.61 -13.54
C ILE A 138 12.40 26.69 -12.58
N LEU A 139 13.08 26.23 -11.54
CA LEU A 139 12.50 25.41 -10.49
C LEU A 139 12.39 26.24 -9.21
N ASP A 140 11.22 26.24 -8.60
CA ASP A 140 11.00 26.82 -7.27
C ASP A 140 11.17 25.68 -6.26
N PRO A 141 12.31 25.55 -5.54
CA PRO A 141 12.59 24.41 -4.68
C PRO A 141 11.63 24.31 -3.50
N GLU A 142 11.11 25.45 -3.02
CA GLU A 142 10.10 25.48 -1.95
C GLU A 142 8.83 24.73 -2.35
N LEU A 143 8.39 24.90 -3.59
CA LEU A 143 7.26 24.15 -4.10
C LEU A 143 7.69 22.73 -4.51
N ALA A 144 8.75 22.61 -5.31
CA ALA A 144 9.11 21.34 -5.96
C ALA A 144 9.61 20.27 -4.98
N PHE A 145 10.37 20.63 -3.95
CA PHE A 145 11.10 19.68 -3.12
C PHE A 145 10.73 19.74 -1.63
N SER A 146 9.73 20.53 -1.23
CA SER A 146 9.30 20.61 0.18
C SER A 146 8.85 19.27 0.73
N ILE A 147 8.04 18.52 -0.02
CA ILE A 147 7.58 17.19 0.37
C ILE A 147 8.76 16.23 0.50
N LEU A 148 9.65 16.19 -0.50
CA LEU A 148 10.85 15.36 -0.45
C LEU A 148 11.76 15.70 0.74
N ALA A 149 11.98 16.98 1.04
CA ALA A 149 12.71 17.41 2.23
C ALA A 149 12.04 16.94 3.52
N LEU A 150 10.71 17.07 3.59
CA LEU A 150 9.93 16.66 4.75
C LEU A 150 10.03 15.15 4.95
N ASP A 151 9.96 14.36 3.89
CA ASP A 151 10.04 12.90 3.97
C ASP A 151 11.42 12.44 4.42
N LEU A 152 12.49 12.99 3.85
CA LEU A 152 13.86 12.69 4.28
C LEU A 152 14.10 13.10 5.74
N ALA A 153 13.58 14.27 6.14
CA ALA A 153 13.64 14.73 7.52
C ALA A 153 12.86 13.82 8.47
N LEU A 154 11.66 13.39 8.07
CA LEU A 154 10.80 12.49 8.83
C LEU A 154 11.47 11.13 9.02
N ILE A 155 12.00 10.54 7.94
CA ILE A 155 12.71 9.26 7.97
C ILE A 155 13.89 9.34 8.94
N LEU A 156 14.72 10.37 8.83
CA LEU A 156 15.89 10.52 9.69
C LEU A 156 15.52 10.79 11.15
N ALA A 157 14.50 11.61 11.41
CA ALA A 157 13.98 11.85 12.76
C ALA A 157 13.41 10.58 13.39
N ILE A 158 12.69 9.77 12.62
CA ILE A 158 12.17 8.46 13.03
C ILE A 158 13.34 7.54 13.42
N PHE A 159 14.35 7.38 12.56
CA PHE A 159 15.51 6.53 12.86
C PHE A 159 16.27 6.97 14.10
N ILE A 160 16.53 8.27 14.25
CA ILE A 160 17.26 8.79 15.42
C ILE A 160 16.45 8.57 16.70
N THR A 161 15.14 8.82 16.66
CA THR A 161 14.29 8.62 17.84
C THR A 161 14.01 7.16 18.19
N MET A 162 14.33 6.20 17.32
CA MET A 162 14.35 4.76 17.65
C MET A 162 15.56 4.36 18.46
N VAL A 163 16.73 4.94 18.18
CA VAL A 163 17.99 4.61 18.86
C VAL A 163 18.12 5.34 20.20
N LEU A 164 17.50 6.51 20.33
CA LEU A 164 17.50 7.27 21.57
C LEU A 164 16.83 6.49 22.73
N PRO A 165 17.25 6.73 23.98
CA PRO A 165 16.59 6.13 25.15
C PRO A 165 15.11 6.53 25.23
N THR A 166 14.26 5.66 25.80
CA THR A 166 12.81 5.85 25.95
C THR A 166 12.38 7.15 26.66
N LYS A 167 13.29 7.80 27.38
CA LYS A 167 13.06 9.12 27.99
C LYS A 167 13.01 10.27 26.97
N PHE A 168 13.74 10.14 25.86
CA PHE A 168 13.88 11.20 24.84
C PHE A 168 13.35 10.78 23.48
N GLY A 169 13.53 9.51 23.10
CA GLY A 169 13.14 9.01 21.79
C GLY A 169 11.64 8.77 21.69
N PHE A 170 10.97 9.52 20.81
CA PHE A 170 9.55 9.33 20.52
C PHE A 170 9.23 7.90 20.03
N MET A 171 9.91 7.43 18.98
CA MET A 171 9.69 6.07 18.47
C MET A 171 10.10 5.00 19.46
N SER A 172 11.21 5.18 20.20
CA SER A 172 11.61 4.22 21.24
C SER A 172 10.54 4.05 22.32
N LEU A 173 9.85 5.13 22.72
CA LEU A 173 8.75 5.04 23.67
C LEU A 173 7.55 4.28 23.10
N LEU A 174 7.23 4.49 21.83
CA LEU A 174 6.14 3.77 21.16
C LEU A 174 6.44 2.27 21.06
N PHE A 175 7.67 1.90 20.71
CA PHE A 175 8.10 0.51 20.65
C PHE A 175 8.04 -0.14 22.03
N ASP A 176 8.55 0.55 23.05
CA ASP A 176 8.53 0.07 24.42
C ASP A 176 7.11 -0.20 24.93
N ARG A 177 6.17 0.70 24.63
CA ARG A 177 4.75 0.49 24.94
C ARG A 177 4.14 -0.65 24.14
N GLN A 178 4.53 -0.80 22.88
CA GLN A 178 3.99 -1.85 22.04
C GLN A 178 4.40 -3.24 22.54
N ILE A 179 5.63 -3.42 23.04
CA ILE A 179 6.04 -4.68 23.68
C ILE A 179 5.06 -5.07 24.80
N ASP A 180 4.73 -4.14 25.69
CA ASP A 180 3.84 -4.43 26.82
C ASP A 180 2.38 -4.66 26.38
N ASN A 181 1.93 -3.94 25.34
CA ASN A 181 0.63 -4.15 24.73
C ASN A 181 0.52 -5.53 24.06
N THR A 182 1.52 -5.94 23.29
CA THR A 182 1.53 -7.24 22.61
C THR A 182 1.60 -8.39 23.63
N LYS A 183 2.38 -8.26 24.71
CA LYS A 183 2.31 -9.23 25.84
C LYS A 183 0.90 -9.37 26.40
N THR A 184 0.22 -8.25 26.59
CA THR A 184 -1.18 -8.25 27.08
C THR A 184 -2.12 -8.89 26.06
N LYS A 185 -1.90 -8.66 24.75
CA LYS A 185 -2.67 -9.26 23.67
C LYS A 185 -2.51 -10.79 23.62
N ILE A 186 -1.26 -11.28 23.66
CA ILE A 186 -0.94 -12.72 23.76
C ILE A 186 -1.64 -13.33 24.98
N ARG A 187 -1.59 -12.66 26.14
CA ARG A 187 -2.25 -13.12 27.36
C ARG A 187 -3.76 -13.27 27.19
N LEU A 188 -4.41 -12.31 26.53
CA LEU A 188 -5.85 -12.32 26.30
C LEU A 188 -6.28 -13.39 25.28
N GLN A 189 -5.50 -13.59 24.23
CA GLN A 189 -5.78 -14.58 23.19
C GLN A 189 -5.57 -16.02 23.67
N THR A 190 -4.46 -16.27 24.39
CA THR A 190 -4.11 -17.60 24.89
C THR A 190 -4.79 -17.94 26.22
N GLY A 191 -5.12 -16.91 27.00
CA GLY A 191 -5.58 -17.03 28.38
C GLY A 191 -4.52 -17.58 29.34
N PHE A 192 -3.24 -17.57 28.94
CA PHE A 192 -2.12 -17.93 29.82
C PHE A 192 -1.95 -16.90 30.95
N PRO A 193 -1.44 -17.30 32.12
CA PRO A 193 -1.06 -16.35 33.15
C PRO A 193 0.20 -15.57 32.73
N GLU A 194 0.42 -14.41 33.37
CA GLU A 194 1.42 -13.42 32.95
C GLU A 194 2.86 -13.94 33.01
N ASP A 195 3.18 -14.73 34.04
CA ASP A 195 4.44 -15.44 34.22
C ASP A 195 4.77 -16.39 33.05
N VAL A 196 3.78 -17.12 32.57
CA VAL A 196 3.92 -18.02 31.41
C VAL A 196 4.19 -17.22 30.15
N VAL A 197 3.44 -16.14 29.91
CA VAL A 197 3.66 -15.27 28.74
C VAL A 197 5.05 -14.65 28.80
N GLU A 198 5.50 -14.19 29.97
CA GLU A 198 6.85 -13.65 30.14
C GLU A 198 7.96 -14.64 29.78
N LEU A 199 7.81 -15.91 30.15
CA LEU A 199 8.76 -16.98 29.81
C LEU A 199 8.72 -17.34 28.31
N LEU A 200 7.54 -17.31 27.68
CA LEU A 200 7.39 -17.60 26.26
C LEU A 200 8.08 -16.55 25.37
N VAL A 201 8.02 -15.27 25.74
CA VAL A 201 8.61 -14.17 24.98
C VAL A 201 10.04 -13.83 25.43
N MET A 202 10.56 -14.47 26.48
CA MET A 202 11.87 -14.17 27.05
C MET A 202 13.00 -14.38 26.01
N PRO A 203 14.04 -13.52 25.95
CA PRO A 203 15.22 -13.79 25.15
C PRO A 203 15.91 -15.11 25.53
N ASP A 204 16.42 -15.83 24.55
CA ASP A 204 16.97 -17.19 24.67
C ASP A 204 18.13 -17.26 25.69
N ASP A 205 18.99 -16.24 25.74
CA ASP A 205 20.12 -16.15 26.65
C ASP A 205 19.71 -15.95 28.12
N VAL A 206 18.57 -15.29 28.35
CA VAL A 206 18.01 -15.07 29.69
C VAL A 206 17.22 -16.29 30.14
N LEU A 207 16.47 -16.92 29.23
CA LEU A 207 15.71 -18.14 29.53
C LEU A 207 16.64 -19.29 29.95
N ALA A 208 17.81 -19.41 29.33
CA ALA A 208 18.81 -20.42 29.69
C ALA A 208 19.35 -20.26 31.13
N GLN A 209 19.24 -19.07 31.73
CA GLN A 209 19.72 -18.78 33.09
C GLN A 209 18.61 -18.82 34.14
N LYS A 210 17.34 -18.98 33.72
CA LYS A 210 16.19 -19.04 34.62
C LYS A 210 16.17 -20.36 35.39
N ASP A 211 15.55 -20.33 36.57
CA ASP A 211 15.36 -21.52 37.39
C ASP A 211 14.52 -22.56 36.63
N ARG A 212 15.03 -23.78 36.55
CA ARG A 212 14.42 -24.85 35.76
C ARG A 212 13.05 -25.22 36.30
N ASP A 213 12.90 -25.26 37.62
CA ASP A 213 11.63 -25.63 38.26
C ASP A 213 10.53 -24.61 37.94
N GLU A 214 10.89 -23.32 37.85
CA GLU A 214 9.98 -22.26 37.43
C GLU A 214 9.56 -22.42 35.96
N VAL A 215 10.52 -22.72 35.09
CA VAL A 215 10.26 -22.92 33.67
C VAL A 215 9.43 -24.17 33.42
N GLU A 216 9.72 -25.27 34.12
CA GLU A 216 8.98 -26.52 34.02
C GLU A 216 7.50 -26.32 34.35
N ARG A 217 7.20 -25.65 35.48
CA ARG A 217 5.81 -25.35 35.88
C ARG A 217 5.08 -24.55 34.80
N ALA A 218 5.73 -23.54 34.24
CA ALA A 218 5.13 -22.72 33.18
C ALA A 218 4.92 -23.50 31.88
N PHE A 219 5.91 -24.31 31.47
CA PHE A 219 5.85 -25.10 30.23
C PHE A 219 4.80 -26.21 30.33
N ARG A 220 4.64 -26.78 31.52
CA ARG A 220 3.56 -27.73 31.82
C ARG A 220 2.18 -27.10 31.64
N ILE A 221 1.96 -25.86 32.09
CA ILE A 221 0.69 -25.13 31.89
C ILE A 221 0.40 -24.97 30.38
N VAL A 222 1.41 -24.59 29.60
CA VAL A 222 1.27 -24.48 28.13
C VAL A 222 0.97 -25.85 27.53
N TRP A 223 1.68 -26.89 27.97
CA TRP A 223 1.53 -28.25 27.47
C TRP A 223 0.11 -28.79 27.70
N GLU A 224 -0.37 -28.73 28.93
CA GLU A 224 -1.69 -29.25 29.33
C GLU A 224 -2.82 -28.53 28.58
N ARG A 225 -2.67 -27.22 28.37
CA ARG A 225 -3.67 -26.40 27.69
C ARG A 225 -3.69 -26.55 26.17
N THR A 226 -2.60 -27.05 25.59
CA THR A 226 -2.46 -27.28 24.13
C THR A 226 -2.67 -28.74 23.73
N ILE A 227 -3.12 -29.61 24.66
CA ILE A 227 -3.55 -30.96 24.30
C ILE A 227 -4.82 -30.86 23.45
N GLY A 228 -4.71 -31.23 22.17
CA GLY A 228 -5.86 -31.33 21.27
C GLY A 228 -6.81 -32.46 21.67
N GLU A 229 -8.10 -32.31 21.33
CA GLU A 229 -9.15 -33.28 21.67
C GLU A 229 -8.86 -34.71 21.15
N GLU A 230 -8.13 -34.84 20.02
CA GLU A 230 -7.70 -36.14 19.46
C GLU A 230 -6.61 -36.83 20.29
N MET A 231 -5.73 -36.06 20.96
CA MET A 231 -4.69 -36.59 21.86
C MET A 231 -5.19 -36.83 23.29
N ALA A 232 -6.44 -36.50 23.60
CA ALA A 232 -7.06 -36.77 24.90
C ALA A 232 -7.44 -38.25 25.09
N SER A 233 -7.27 -39.09 24.06
CA SER A 233 -7.45 -40.54 24.20
C SER A 233 -6.37 -41.14 25.14
N PRO A 234 -6.75 -41.86 26.21
CA PRO A 234 -5.81 -42.36 27.23
C PRO A 234 -4.78 -43.38 26.73
N ARG A 235 -4.87 -43.80 25.46
CA ARG A 235 -3.92 -44.72 24.82
C ARG A 235 -2.81 -44.02 24.02
N GLN A 236 -2.89 -42.72 23.79
CA GLN A 236 -1.95 -41.95 22.95
C GLN A 236 -1.48 -40.62 23.58
N SER A 237 -1.92 -40.28 24.79
CA SER A 237 -1.48 -39.04 25.45
C SER A 237 -0.03 -39.17 25.93
N ILE A 238 0.90 -38.55 25.22
CA ILE A 238 2.29 -38.41 25.70
C ILE A 238 2.28 -37.43 26.87
N ARG A 239 2.77 -37.86 28.04
CA ARG A 239 2.81 -36.99 29.22
C ARG A 239 3.96 -36.01 29.10
N PHE A 240 3.82 -34.88 29.78
CA PHE A 240 4.83 -33.82 29.74
C PHE A 240 6.18 -34.31 30.28
N GLU A 241 6.15 -35.09 31.36
CA GLU A 241 7.33 -35.64 32.02
C GLU A 241 8.09 -36.66 31.15
N ASP A 242 7.42 -37.26 30.17
CA ASP A 242 8.03 -38.24 29.27
C ASP A 242 8.89 -37.54 28.19
N ILE A 243 8.71 -36.22 27.97
CA ILE A 243 9.43 -35.44 26.94
C ILE A 243 10.31 -34.35 27.57
N PHE A 244 9.92 -33.79 28.71
CA PHE A 244 10.70 -32.77 29.41
C PHE A 244 11.40 -33.41 30.62
N ASP A 245 12.62 -33.89 30.40
CA ASP A 245 13.49 -34.51 31.42
C ASP A 245 14.59 -33.55 31.90
N GLU A 246 15.46 -33.98 32.82
CA GLU A 246 16.61 -33.19 33.31
C GLU A 246 17.69 -32.91 32.25
N SER A 247 17.71 -33.67 31.14
CA SER A 247 18.70 -33.51 30.07
C SER A 247 18.25 -32.55 28.96
N THR A 248 16.96 -32.21 28.93
CA THR A 248 16.35 -31.36 27.91
C THR A 248 16.84 -29.92 27.98
N ASP A 249 17.22 -29.34 26.84
CA ASP A 249 17.49 -27.92 26.71
C ASP A 249 16.18 -27.13 26.69
N VAL A 250 16.01 -26.29 27.70
CA VAL A 250 14.85 -25.42 27.93
C VAL A 250 14.54 -24.53 26.72
N VAL A 251 15.58 -23.94 26.12
CA VAL A 251 15.42 -23.01 24.99
C VAL A 251 14.98 -23.77 23.76
N LYS A 252 15.64 -24.91 23.49
CA LYS A 252 15.31 -25.76 22.34
C LYS A 252 13.90 -26.33 22.46
N PHE A 253 13.51 -26.78 23.65
CA PHE A 253 12.16 -27.29 23.91
C PHE A 253 11.09 -26.22 23.67
N ARG A 254 11.32 -24.98 24.12
CA ARG A 254 10.40 -23.87 23.84
C ARG A 254 10.30 -23.58 22.35
N ASN A 255 11.43 -23.36 21.70
CA ASN A 255 11.48 -22.88 20.32
C ASN A 255 10.96 -23.90 19.30
N ILE A 256 11.08 -25.20 19.61
CA ILE A 256 10.64 -26.28 18.71
C ILE A 256 9.28 -26.81 19.18
N THR A 257 9.23 -27.38 20.38
CA THR A 257 8.08 -28.16 20.83
C THR A 257 6.91 -27.26 21.22
N LEU A 258 7.14 -26.27 22.10
CA LEU A 258 6.05 -25.40 22.57
C LEU A 258 5.56 -24.46 21.48
N TYR A 259 6.46 -23.88 20.69
CA TYR A 259 6.08 -23.00 19.59
C TYR A 259 5.30 -23.75 18.51
N SER A 260 5.68 -24.98 18.15
CA SER A 260 4.89 -25.82 17.24
C SER A 260 3.48 -26.05 17.80
N ARG A 261 3.37 -26.39 19.09
CA ARG A 261 2.06 -26.62 19.72
C ARG A 261 1.20 -25.36 19.80
N ILE A 262 1.79 -24.21 20.11
CA ILE A 262 1.07 -22.92 20.13
C ILE A 262 0.56 -22.59 18.73
N LYS A 263 1.37 -22.82 17.70
CA LYS A 263 0.99 -22.65 16.30
C LYS A 263 -0.17 -23.56 15.90
N ASP A 264 -0.12 -24.83 16.29
CA ASP A 264 -1.14 -25.82 15.93
C ASP A 264 -2.45 -25.60 16.69
N TYR A 265 -2.39 -25.18 17.96
CA TYR A 265 -3.58 -25.01 18.81
C TYR A 265 -4.25 -23.64 18.70
N PHE A 266 -3.48 -22.55 18.65
CA PHE A 266 -4.03 -21.18 18.61
C PHE A 266 -4.04 -20.64 17.17
N SER A 267 -2.86 -20.43 16.59
CA SER A 267 -2.64 -20.06 15.19
C SER A 267 -1.17 -19.70 14.95
N ASP A 268 -0.78 -19.59 13.67
CA ASP A 268 0.53 -19.06 13.27
C ASP A 268 0.70 -17.58 13.69
N PHE A 269 -0.39 -16.82 13.74
CA PHE A 269 -0.41 -15.43 14.22
C PHE A 269 0.08 -15.28 15.67
N VAL A 270 -0.45 -16.08 16.61
CA VAL A 270 -0.06 -16.00 18.02
C VAL A 270 1.42 -16.35 18.20
N LEU A 271 1.93 -17.30 17.41
CA LEU A 271 3.36 -17.61 17.41
C LEU A 271 4.19 -16.42 16.93
N LYS A 272 3.81 -15.78 15.81
CA LYS A 272 4.50 -14.58 15.30
C LYS A 272 4.49 -13.43 16.31
N GLU A 273 3.38 -13.22 17.03
CA GLU A 273 3.32 -12.22 18.11
C GLU A 273 4.34 -12.51 19.22
N ILE A 274 4.50 -13.79 19.60
CA ILE A 274 5.48 -14.21 20.61
C ILE A 274 6.91 -13.96 20.11
N GLU A 275 7.21 -14.34 18.86
CA GLU A 275 8.52 -14.15 18.23
C GLU A 275 8.88 -12.66 18.07
N ASP A 276 7.96 -11.84 17.56
CA ASP A 276 8.15 -10.41 17.38
C ASP A 276 8.28 -9.70 18.73
N THR A 277 7.55 -10.14 19.76
CA THR A 277 7.70 -9.60 21.13
C THR A 277 9.07 -9.95 21.70
N LYS A 278 9.58 -11.16 21.46
CA LYS A 278 10.94 -11.55 21.84
C LYS A 278 11.99 -10.68 21.15
N ASP A 279 11.82 -10.42 19.86
CA ASP A 279 12.68 -9.51 19.11
C ASP A 279 12.60 -8.06 19.60
N GLY A 280 11.42 -7.60 19.99
CA GLY A 280 11.22 -6.31 20.65
C GLY A 280 11.96 -6.22 22.00
N LEU A 281 11.97 -7.30 22.79
CA LEU A 281 12.73 -7.35 24.05
C LEU A 281 14.25 -7.33 23.83
N LEU A 282 14.73 -7.93 22.74
CA LEU A 282 16.14 -7.80 22.32
C LEU A 282 16.47 -6.35 21.96
N TRP A 283 15.58 -5.65 21.26
CA TRP A 283 15.72 -4.21 20.99
C TRP A 283 15.68 -3.37 22.29
N ARG A 284 14.82 -3.70 23.25
CA ARG A 284 14.76 -3.02 24.56
C ARG A 284 16.10 -3.09 25.31
N ARG A 285 16.84 -4.20 25.16
CA ARG A 285 18.21 -4.35 25.70
C ARG A 285 19.24 -3.58 24.89
N ASN A 286 19.14 -3.61 23.56
CA ASN A 286 20.04 -2.93 22.65
C ASN A 286 19.27 -2.14 21.58
N HIS A 287 19.17 -0.83 21.75
CA HIS A 287 18.38 0.05 20.88
C HIS A 287 18.97 0.15 19.45
N PHE A 288 20.20 -0.33 19.21
CA PHE A 288 20.78 -0.43 17.88
C PHE A 288 20.18 -1.56 17.03
N LEU A 289 19.44 -2.50 17.62
CA LEU A 289 18.72 -3.55 16.89
C LEU A 289 17.41 -3.02 16.29
N VAL A 290 17.50 -1.92 15.53
CA VAL A 290 16.35 -1.09 15.10
C VAL A 290 15.32 -1.90 14.33
N PHE A 291 15.74 -2.79 13.42
CA PHE A 291 14.83 -3.59 12.61
C PHE A 291 13.94 -4.55 13.43
N LYS A 292 14.44 -5.04 14.57
CA LYS A 292 13.67 -5.93 15.46
C LYS A 292 12.54 -5.19 16.14
N GLY A 293 12.83 -4.02 16.74
CA GLY A 293 11.80 -3.18 17.35
C GLY A 293 10.82 -2.60 16.32
N LEU A 294 11.33 -2.23 15.14
CA LEU A 294 10.50 -1.69 14.05
C LEU A 294 9.50 -2.72 13.54
N ARG A 295 9.92 -3.97 13.35
CA ARG A 295 9.03 -5.06 12.91
C ARG A 295 7.85 -5.23 13.86
N LEU A 296 8.10 -5.35 15.17
CA LEU A 296 7.05 -5.47 16.18
C LEU A 296 6.04 -4.32 16.11
N TYR A 297 6.52 -3.08 16.04
CA TYR A 297 5.64 -1.91 15.98
C TYR A 297 4.87 -1.82 14.67
N MET A 298 5.53 -2.10 13.55
CA MET A 298 4.90 -2.03 12.24
C MET A 298 3.82 -3.10 12.09
N ALA A 299 4.12 -4.36 12.43
CA ALA A 299 3.22 -5.49 12.25
C ALA A 299 2.02 -5.50 13.21
N HIS A 300 2.21 -5.10 14.48
CA HIS A 300 1.19 -5.27 15.54
C HIS A 300 0.55 -3.97 16.03
N HIS A 301 0.92 -2.82 15.46
CA HIS A 301 0.31 -1.53 15.80
C HIS A 301 -0.02 -0.70 14.58
N PHE A 302 0.99 -0.47 13.73
CA PHE A 302 0.83 0.47 12.63
C PHE A 302 -0.09 -0.07 11.53
N THR A 303 0.18 -1.29 11.06
CA THR A 303 -0.63 -1.95 10.03
C THR A 303 -2.06 -2.19 10.51
N GLU A 304 -2.25 -2.75 11.70
CA GLU A 304 -3.58 -3.02 12.27
C GLU A 304 -4.46 -1.77 12.32
N LYS A 305 -3.89 -0.64 12.76
CA LYS A 305 -4.67 0.58 13.02
C LYS A 305 -4.75 1.54 11.82
N TYR A 306 -3.68 1.64 11.02
CA TYR A 306 -3.53 2.69 10.02
C TYR A 306 -3.50 2.20 8.57
N SER A 307 -3.49 0.88 8.30
CA SER A 307 -3.40 0.36 6.92
C SER A 307 -4.50 0.89 5.99
N ASN A 308 -5.74 1.00 6.48
CA ASN A 308 -6.84 1.55 5.67
C ASN A 308 -6.63 3.05 5.36
N ASN A 309 -6.12 3.81 6.33
CA ASN A 309 -5.84 5.23 6.13
C ASN A 309 -4.70 5.43 5.13
N VAL A 310 -3.63 4.63 5.20
CA VAL A 310 -2.53 4.66 4.24
C VAL A 310 -3.01 4.32 2.83
N THR A 311 -3.86 3.29 2.70
CA THR A 311 -4.46 2.92 1.41
C THR A 311 -5.32 4.06 0.84
N GLY A 312 -6.15 4.68 1.68
CA GLY A 312 -6.96 5.83 1.28
C GLY A 312 -6.12 7.03 0.86
N LEU A 313 -5.04 7.34 1.58
CA LEU A 313 -4.10 8.40 1.24
C LEU A 313 -3.36 8.12 -0.07
N ALA A 314 -3.00 6.86 -0.36
CA ALA A 314 -2.41 6.47 -1.63
C ALA A 314 -3.37 6.70 -2.81
N TYR A 315 -4.64 6.30 -2.68
CA TYR A 315 -5.63 6.61 -3.72
C TYR A 315 -5.89 8.13 -3.85
N GLY A 316 -5.85 8.87 -2.74
CA GLY A 316 -5.92 10.33 -2.75
C GLY A 316 -4.74 10.99 -3.46
N GLY A 317 -3.53 10.50 -3.22
CA GLY A 317 -2.31 10.91 -3.93
C GLY A 317 -2.44 10.70 -5.43
N ALA A 318 -2.90 9.51 -5.84
CA ALA A 318 -3.07 9.18 -7.25
C ALA A 318 -4.09 10.10 -7.94
N ALA A 319 -5.21 10.40 -7.26
CA ALA A 319 -6.19 11.36 -7.75
C ALA A 319 -5.59 12.77 -7.89
N PHE A 320 -4.78 13.22 -6.92
CA PHE A 320 -4.10 14.51 -6.99
C PHE A 320 -3.11 14.58 -8.16
N LEU A 321 -2.34 13.51 -8.40
CA LEU A 321 -1.42 13.41 -9.53
C LEU A 321 -2.15 13.55 -10.88
N ILE A 322 -3.27 12.85 -11.05
CA ILE A 322 -4.09 12.90 -12.28
C ILE A 322 -4.55 14.34 -12.54
N VAL A 323 -5.02 15.04 -11.51
CA VAL A 323 -5.43 16.45 -11.63
C VAL A 323 -4.24 17.33 -12.00
N ALA A 324 -3.09 17.18 -11.34
CA ALA A 324 -1.90 17.98 -11.63
C ALA A 324 -1.40 17.78 -13.08
N VAL A 325 -1.35 16.54 -13.55
CA VAL A 325 -0.99 16.21 -14.94
C VAL A 325 -2.06 16.72 -15.92
N GLY A 326 -3.35 16.62 -15.58
CA GLY A 326 -4.46 17.15 -16.37
C GLY A 326 -4.36 18.66 -16.56
N ILE A 327 -4.13 19.42 -15.49
CA ILE A 327 -3.96 20.89 -15.54
C ILE A 327 -2.75 21.27 -16.40
N ARG A 328 -1.64 20.51 -16.33
CA ARG A 328 -0.50 20.69 -17.21
C ARG A 328 -0.85 20.41 -18.67
N GLY A 329 -1.61 19.35 -18.95
CA GLY A 329 -2.08 19.00 -20.30
C GLY A 329 -2.93 20.10 -20.93
N LEU A 330 -3.71 20.82 -20.11
CA LEU A 330 -4.48 22.00 -20.49
C LEU A 330 -3.62 23.27 -20.68
N LYS A 331 -2.29 23.16 -20.57
CA LYS A 331 -1.30 24.25 -20.73
C LYS A 331 -1.43 25.41 -19.72
N PHE A 332 -2.14 25.22 -18.61
CA PHE A 332 -2.18 26.22 -17.52
C PHE A 332 -0.85 26.33 -16.76
N ILE A 333 -0.05 25.25 -16.74
CA ILE A 333 1.29 25.22 -16.14
C ILE A 333 2.33 25.26 -17.28
N PRO A 334 3.17 26.31 -17.37
CA PRO A 334 4.16 26.40 -18.43
C PRO A 334 5.27 25.36 -18.26
N ALA A 335 5.76 24.81 -19.38
CA ALA A 335 6.83 23.81 -19.37
C ALA A 335 8.15 24.32 -18.77
N THR A 336 8.36 25.64 -18.78
CA THR A 336 9.53 26.31 -18.19
C THR A 336 9.48 26.41 -16.66
N LYS A 337 8.33 26.16 -16.02
CA LYS A 337 8.17 26.13 -14.55
C LYS A 337 7.47 24.85 -14.06
N PRO A 338 8.12 23.69 -14.11
CA PRO A 338 7.51 22.40 -13.75
C PRO A 338 7.45 22.15 -12.23
N SER A 339 7.71 23.14 -11.38
CA SER A 339 7.81 23.01 -9.92
C SER A 339 6.60 22.30 -9.28
N PHE A 340 5.38 22.65 -9.70
CA PHE A 340 4.14 22.04 -9.19
C PHE A 340 4.00 20.56 -9.58
N ILE A 341 4.52 20.18 -10.76
CA ILE A 341 4.45 18.79 -11.24
C ILE A 341 5.44 17.92 -10.46
N LEU A 342 6.63 18.45 -10.16
CA LEU A 342 7.58 17.76 -9.29
C LEU A 342 7.00 17.53 -7.90
N LEU A 343 6.33 18.53 -7.31
CA LEU A 343 5.62 18.36 -6.04
C LEU A 343 4.62 17.20 -6.10
N ALA A 344 3.76 17.16 -7.13
CA ALA A 344 2.77 16.10 -7.27
C ALA A 344 3.39 14.71 -7.43
N ILE A 345 4.49 14.61 -8.19
CA ILE A 345 5.22 13.35 -8.37
C ILE A 345 5.85 12.88 -7.06
N PHE A 346 6.47 13.78 -6.29
CA PHE A 346 7.06 13.40 -5.00
C PHE A 346 6.00 13.03 -3.97
N LEU A 347 4.87 13.75 -3.90
CA LEU A 347 3.74 13.37 -3.06
C LEU A 347 3.27 11.94 -3.37
N GLU A 348 3.07 11.63 -4.65
CA GLU A 348 2.64 10.31 -5.08
C GLU A 348 3.66 9.23 -4.72
N PHE A 349 4.93 9.48 -5.01
CA PHE A 349 6.02 8.58 -4.67
C PHE A 349 6.02 8.25 -3.17
N THR A 350 5.82 9.25 -2.32
CA THR A 350 5.79 9.07 -0.86
C THR A 350 4.58 8.25 -0.42
N MET A 351 3.40 8.51 -0.96
CA MET A 351 2.21 7.73 -0.62
C MET A 351 2.31 6.27 -1.07
N LEU A 352 2.80 6.01 -2.28
CA LEU A 352 3.05 4.66 -2.78
C LEU A 352 4.14 3.93 -1.97
N SER A 353 5.21 4.64 -1.59
CA SER A 353 6.27 4.07 -0.74
C SER A 353 5.72 3.70 0.64
N MET A 354 4.90 4.55 1.24
CA MET A 354 4.24 4.27 2.52
C MET A 354 3.30 3.06 2.43
N LEU A 355 2.50 2.97 1.36
CA LEU A 355 1.64 1.82 1.10
C LEU A 355 2.46 0.53 0.93
N SER A 356 3.54 0.59 0.15
CA SER A 356 4.45 -0.55 -0.05
C SER A 356 5.04 -1.04 1.27
N ILE A 357 5.59 -0.14 2.09
CA ILE A 357 6.13 -0.48 3.42
C ILE A 357 5.04 -1.10 4.30
N THR A 358 3.83 -0.52 4.31
CA THR A 358 2.72 -1.05 5.11
C THR A 358 2.37 -2.48 4.69
N LEU A 359 2.33 -2.76 3.38
CA LEU A 359 2.05 -4.09 2.86
C LEU A 359 3.16 -5.10 3.17
N ILE A 360 4.43 -4.68 3.18
CA ILE A 360 5.57 -5.54 3.54
C ILE A 360 5.45 -6.05 4.97
N TYR A 361 4.99 -5.21 5.90
CA TYR A 361 4.83 -5.57 7.31
C TYR A 361 3.44 -6.10 7.66
N THR A 362 2.55 -6.22 6.67
CA THR A 362 1.23 -6.79 6.89
C THR A 362 1.32 -8.31 6.95
N GLU A 363 0.87 -8.92 8.04
CA GLU A 363 0.94 -10.37 8.23
C GLU A 363 0.03 -11.14 7.25
N GLU A 364 0.51 -12.31 6.80
CA GLU A 364 -0.12 -13.13 5.75
C GLU A 364 -1.53 -13.63 6.11
N GLU A 365 -1.82 -13.86 7.39
CA GLU A 365 -3.13 -14.35 7.83
C GLU A 365 -4.17 -13.21 7.83
N GLU A 366 -3.83 -12.01 8.31
CA GLU A 366 -4.70 -10.84 8.14
C GLU A 366 -4.82 -10.43 6.66
N ARG A 367 -3.80 -10.70 5.83
CA ARG A 367 -3.88 -10.49 4.38
C ARG A 367 -4.87 -11.47 3.76
N MET A 368 -4.83 -12.75 4.15
CA MET A 368 -5.72 -13.78 3.67
C MET A 368 -7.14 -13.60 4.20
N ASP A 369 -7.34 -13.24 5.46
CA ASP A 369 -8.65 -12.93 6.05
C ASP A 369 -9.24 -11.64 5.46
N ARG A 370 -8.43 -10.59 5.24
CA ARG A 370 -8.91 -9.40 4.51
C ARG A 370 -9.19 -9.70 3.05
N MET A 371 -8.43 -10.59 2.42
CA MET A 371 -8.66 -11.01 1.03
C MET A 371 -9.91 -11.90 0.92
N LEU A 372 -10.11 -12.84 1.85
CA LEU A 372 -11.28 -13.69 2.00
C LEU A 372 -12.51 -12.84 2.27
N LYS A 373 -12.44 -11.90 3.21
CA LYS A 373 -13.54 -10.98 3.50
C LYS A 373 -13.85 -10.06 2.32
N LYS A 374 -12.83 -9.53 1.62
CA LYS A 374 -13.06 -8.75 0.38
C LYS A 374 -13.61 -9.60 -0.75
N MET A 375 -13.21 -10.87 -0.86
CA MET A 375 -13.79 -11.83 -1.81
C MET A 375 -15.22 -12.21 -1.42
N GLU A 376 -15.51 -12.37 -0.14
CA GLU A 376 -16.85 -12.65 0.39
C GLU A 376 -17.77 -11.45 0.14
N ASP A 377 -17.32 -10.23 0.44
CA ASP A 377 -18.06 -9.00 0.19
C ASP A 377 -18.26 -8.76 -1.32
N ALA A 378 -17.24 -9.03 -2.15
CA ALA A 378 -17.36 -8.96 -3.61
C ALA A 378 -18.29 -10.05 -4.17
N ASN A 379 -18.21 -11.28 -3.67
CA ASN A 379 -19.11 -12.37 -4.04
C ASN A 379 -20.53 -12.10 -3.58
N LYS A 380 -20.74 -11.53 -2.40
CA LYS A 380 -22.06 -11.16 -1.89
C LYS A 380 -22.67 -10.04 -2.71
N SER A 381 -21.88 -9.03 -3.09
CA SER A 381 -22.30 -7.98 -4.02
C SER A 381 -22.62 -8.52 -5.41
N GLN A 382 -21.81 -9.45 -5.95
CA GLN A 382 -22.11 -10.13 -7.21
C GLN A 382 -23.34 -11.04 -7.11
N LEU A 383 -23.53 -11.75 -6.00
CA LEU A 383 -24.69 -12.60 -5.75
C LEU A 383 -25.97 -11.78 -5.59
N GLU A 384 -25.90 -10.61 -4.95
CA GLU A 384 -27.02 -9.65 -4.87
C GLU A 384 -27.36 -9.07 -6.25
N ALA A 385 -26.35 -8.73 -7.06
CA ALA A 385 -26.56 -8.30 -8.45
C ALA A 385 -27.19 -9.41 -9.32
N LEU A 386 -26.74 -10.66 -9.16
CA LEU A 386 -27.32 -11.83 -9.84
C LEU A 386 -28.74 -12.13 -9.36
N ARG A 387 -29.04 -11.99 -8.06
CA ARG A 387 -30.39 -12.14 -7.52
C ARG A 387 -31.34 -11.05 -8.03
N SER A 388 -30.86 -9.81 -8.14
CA SER A 388 -31.63 -8.71 -8.76
C SER A 388 -31.93 -9.04 -10.22
N GLN A 389 -30.94 -9.49 -11.00
CA GLN A 389 -31.16 -9.91 -12.38
C GLN A 389 -32.12 -11.11 -12.48
N GLN A 390 -32.03 -12.09 -11.57
CA GLN A 390 -32.94 -13.25 -11.58
C GLN A 390 -34.38 -12.83 -11.26
N TYR A 391 -34.58 -11.89 -10.34
CA TYR A 391 -35.90 -11.31 -10.04
C TYR A 391 -36.46 -10.57 -11.27
N ASP A 392 -35.64 -9.74 -11.92
CA ASP A 392 -36.04 -9.00 -13.12
C ASP A 392 -36.34 -9.95 -14.28
N ILE A 393 -35.56 -11.01 -14.48
CA ILE A 393 -35.84 -12.06 -15.47
C ILE A 393 -37.15 -12.79 -15.14
N HIS A 394 -37.43 -13.11 -13.89
CA HIS A 394 -38.69 -13.73 -13.50
C HIS A 394 -39.90 -12.81 -13.73
N GLN A 395 -39.76 -11.52 -13.44
CA GLN A 395 -40.81 -10.53 -13.71
C GLN A 395 -41.01 -10.30 -15.20
N LEU A 396 -39.93 -10.21 -15.98
CA LEU A 396 -40.00 -10.15 -17.44
C LEU A 396 -40.63 -11.41 -18.01
N THR A 397 -40.29 -12.59 -17.49
CA THR A 397 -40.87 -13.86 -17.92
C THR A 397 -42.35 -13.94 -17.57
N SER A 398 -42.78 -13.48 -16.39
CA SER A 398 -44.21 -13.48 -16.03
C SER A 398 -45.02 -12.50 -16.89
N VAL A 399 -44.44 -11.34 -17.23
CA VAL A 399 -45.04 -10.36 -18.15
C VAL A 399 -45.07 -10.87 -19.59
N LEU A 400 -43.99 -11.51 -20.06
CA LEU A 400 -43.91 -12.10 -21.41
C LEU A 400 -44.87 -13.27 -21.57
N VAL A 401 -44.98 -14.14 -20.57
CA VAL A 401 -45.93 -15.27 -20.60
C VAL A 401 -47.38 -14.75 -20.57
N GLY A 402 -47.67 -13.72 -19.77
CA GLY A 402 -48.99 -13.06 -19.76
C GLY A 402 -49.34 -12.40 -21.09
N GLN A 403 -48.45 -11.56 -21.64
CA GLN A 403 -48.69 -10.86 -22.90
C GLN A 403 -48.70 -11.81 -24.12
N SER A 404 -47.86 -12.85 -24.15
CA SER A 404 -47.79 -13.77 -25.29
C SER A 404 -49.05 -14.64 -25.38
N ALA A 405 -49.61 -15.09 -24.26
CA ALA A 405 -50.86 -15.85 -24.26
C ALA A 405 -52.04 -15.01 -24.79
N GLU A 406 -52.10 -13.73 -24.41
CA GLU A 406 -53.16 -12.81 -24.83
C GLU A 406 -53.04 -12.42 -26.32
N ILE A 407 -51.82 -12.19 -26.80
CA ILE A 407 -51.55 -11.91 -28.22
C ILE A 407 -51.86 -13.14 -29.09
N ILE A 408 -51.52 -14.35 -28.65
CA ILE A 408 -51.84 -15.58 -29.37
C ILE A 408 -53.36 -15.79 -29.43
N LYS A 409 -54.06 -15.63 -28.31
CA LYS A 409 -55.53 -15.74 -28.25
C LYS A 409 -56.19 -14.73 -29.19
N SER A 410 -55.78 -13.47 -29.14
CA SER A 410 -56.25 -12.40 -30.03
C SER A 410 -56.03 -12.73 -31.52
N ARG A 411 -54.84 -13.22 -31.89
CA ARG A 411 -54.55 -13.59 -33.28
C ARG A 411 -55.38 -14.79 -33.75
N VAL A 412 -55.57 -15.78 -32.90
CA VAL A 412 -56.39 -16.96 -33.20
C VAL A 412 -57.86 -16.57 -33.34
N GLU A 413 -58.41 -15.76 -32.43
CA GLU A 413 -59.78 -15.24 -32.54
C GLU A 413 -59.99 -14.42 -33.81
N LYS A 414 -59.02 -13.55 -34.16
CA LYS A 414 -59.08 -12.77 -35.39
C LYS A 414 -59.01 -13.65 -36.64
N ALA A 415 -58.12 -14.65 -36.66
CA ALA A 415 -58.01 -15.58 -37.78
C ALA A 415 -59.27 -16.46 -37.95
N ILE A 416 -59.86 -16.92 -36.84
CA ILE A 416 -61.12 -17.67 -36.85
C ILE A 416 -62.26 -16.78 -37.35
N SER A 417 -62.33 -15.53 -36.89
CA SER A 417 -63.34 -14.57 -37.35
C SER A 417 -63.19 -14.27 -38.86
N GLU A 418 -61.98 -14.03 -39.35
CA GLU A 418 -61.70 -13.80 -40.78
C GLU A 418 -62.04 -15.05 -41.63
N TYR A 419 -61.72 -16.25 -41.12
CA TYR A 419 -62.08 -17.52 -41.78
C TYR A 419 -63.60 -17.72 -41.86
N LEU A 420 -64.32 -17.49 -40.75
CA LEU A 420 -65.78 -17.67 -40.67
C LEU A 420 -66.59 -16.59 -41.41
N THR A 421 -66.03 -15.40 -41.61
CA THR A 421 -66.71 -14.29 -42.32
C THR A 421 -66.43 -14.25 -43.82
N SER A 422 -65.53 -15.08 -44.33
CA SER A 422 -65.25 -15.20 -45.76
C SER A 422 -66.32 -16.04 -46.49
N ASP A 423 -67.49 -15.43 -46.72
CA ASP A 423 -68.63 -16.03 -47.42
C ASP A 423 -68.29 -16.51 -48.85
N ASP A 424 -67.20 -15.98 -49.44
CA ASP A 424 -66.63 -16.39 -50.72
C ASP A 424 -65.84 -17.71 -50.65
N HIS A 425 -65.21 -18.03 -49.52
CA HIS A 425 -64.35 -19.20 -49.38
C HIS A 425 -65.18 -20.48 -49.17
N VAL A 426 -66.31 -20.37 -48.47
CA VAL A 426 -67.29 -21.45 -48.32
C VAL A 426 -67.97 -21.76 -49.65
N LYS A 427 -68.36 -20.74 -50.42
CA LYS A 427 -68.97 -20.92 -51.76
C LYS A 427 -67.98 -21.56 -52.74
N ARG A 428 -66.70 -21.17 -52.70
CA ARG A 428 -65.65 -21.75 -53.56
C ARG A 428 -65.40 -23.23 -53.24
N MET A 429 -65.32 -23.60 -51.96
CA MET A 429 -65.14 -25.00 -51.53
C MET A 429 -66.34 -25.88 -51.93
N ILE A 430 -67.57 -25.39 -51.81
CA ILE A 430 -68.76 -26.13 -52.23
C ILE A 430 -68.79 -26.31 -53.76
N ALA A 431 -68.41 -25.29 -54.53
CA ALA A 431 -68.36 -25.37 -55.99
C ALA A 431 -67.29 -26.38 -56.48
N GLU A 432 -66.11 -26.41 -55.85
CA GLU A 432 -65.04 -27.36 -56.18
C GLU A 432 -65.44 -28.82 -55.85
N GLU A 433 -66.09 -29.07 -54.71
CA GLU A 433 -66.59 -30.41 -54.33
C GLU A 433 -67.71 -30.91 -55.27
N ILE A 434 -68.66 -30.05 -55.63
CA ILE A 434 -69.71 -30.38 -56.61
C ILE A 434 -69.07 -30.70 -57.97
N SER A 435 -68.10 -29.90 -58.41
CA SER A 435 -67.40 -30.12 -59.68
C SER A 435 -66.63 -31.45 -59.70
N GLN A 436 -65.92 -31.79 -58.61
CA GLN A 436 -65.22 -33.06 -58.48
C GLN A 436 -66.18 -34.26 -58.53
N LYS A 437 -67.31 -34.21 -57.81
CA LYS A 437 -68.27 -35.32 -57.83
C LYS A 437 -68.92 -35.52 -59.20
N ILE A 438 -69.18 -34.44 -59.93
CA ILE A 438 -69.68 -34.52 -61.31
C ILE A 438 -68.61 -35.13 -62.24
N LEU A 439 -67.35 -34.72 -62.12
CA LEU A 439 -66.25 -35.27 -62.91
C LEU A 439 -66.01 -36.75 -62.63
N ILE A 440 -66.07 -37.17 -61.36
CA ILE A 440 -65.93 -38.59 -60.98
C ILE A 440 -67.13 -39.39 -61.50
N GLY A 441 -68.36 -38.90 -61.34
CA GLY A 441 -69.55 -39.57 -61.86
C GLY A 441 -69.58 -39.68 -63.38
N LEU A 442 -69.12 -38.65 -64.12
CA LEU A 442 -68.97 -38.73 -65.58
C LEU A 442 -67.90 -39.76 -65.95
N LYS A 443 -66.74 -39.74 -65.30
CA LYS A 443 -65.63 -40.67 -65.58
C LYS A 443 -66.02 -42.13 -65.33
N GLU A 444 -66.77 -42.42 -64.27
CA GLU A 444 -67.31 -43.75 -64.00
C GLU A 444 -68.38 -44.16 -65.02
N SER A 445 -69.19 -43.23 -65.52
CA SER A 445 -70.18 -43.56 -66.55
C SER A 445 -69.55 -43.90 -67.90
N PHE A 446 -68.43 -43.25 -68.27
CA PHE A 446 -67.69 -43.55 -69.51
C PHE A 446 -66.87 -44.84 -69.39
N LEU A 447 -66.27 -45.12 -68.22
CA LEU A 447 -65.49 -46.36 -68.02
C LEU A 447 -66.37 -47.61 -68.01
N ASN A 448 -67.65 -47.51 -67.59
CA ASN A 448 -68.59 -48.64 -67.61
C ASN A 448 -69.18 -48.97 -69.00
N GLN A 449 -68.87 -48.20 -70.05
CA GLN A 449 -69.26 -48.53 -71.43
C GLN A 449 -68.19 -49.29 -72.23
N GLU A 450 -66.94 -49.34 -71.78
CA GLU A 450 -65.85 -50.06 -72.47
C GLU A 450 -65.64 -51.50 -71.96
N GLU A 451 -66.35 -51.95 -70.91
CA GLU A 451 -66.34 -53.34 -70.42
C GLU A 451 -67.69 -54.07 -70.60
N LYS A 452 -68.35 -53.89 -71.75
CA LYS A 452 -69.42 -54.80 -72.21
C LYS A 452 -69.18 -55.40 -73.58
#